data_AF-A0A2G5XM78-F1
#
_entry.id   AF-A0A2G5XM78-F1
#
_cell.length_a   1.000
_cell.length_b   1.000
_cell.length_c   1.000
_cell.angle_alpha   90.00
_cell.angle_beta   90.00
_cell.angle_gamma   90.00
#
_symmetry.space_group_name_H-M   'P 1'
#
loop_
_entity.id
_entity.type
_entity.pdbx_description
1 polymer ?
#
loop_
_entity_poly.entity_id
_entity_poly.type
_entity_poly.pdbx_seq_one_letter_code
_entity_poly.pdbx_strand_id
1 'polypeptide(L)'
;MVKRYLNIVWLVMSLIPAPFLFHFYEYGQYMKREEAAYLVVVPGLYIVISGILSCTVKVRYMLLMNMITAIVSLVLAMNFISDDGGWFKPFGRDFVMLLTAIPFFIGQLLIRMVAKLIIGQ
;
A
#
# COMPACT_ATOMS: atom_id res chain seq x y z
N MET A 1 10.01 22.90 -12.92
CA MET A 1 8.55 22.59 -12.99
C MET A 1 8.25 21.10 -12.90
N VAL A 2 8.91 20.23 -13.69
CA VAL A 2 8.70 18.76 -13.71
C VAL A 2 8.71 18.11 -12.32
N LYS A 3 9.71 18.42 -11.47
CA LYS A 3 9.79 17.90 -10.09
C LYS A 3 8.55 18.17 -9.23
N ARG A 4 7.91 19.33 -9.42
CA ARG A 4 6.68 19.68 -8.69
C ARG A 4 5.52 18.78 -9.11
N TYR A 5 5.36 18.55 -10.43
CA TYR A 5 4.34 17.64 -10.94
C TYR A 5 4.57 16.19 -10.46
N LEU A 6 5.81 15.69 -10.50
CA LEU A 6 6.13 14.37 -9.97
C LEU A 6 5.79 14.22 -8.49
N ASN A 7 6.07 15.24 -7.67
CA ASN A 7 5.70 15.22 -6.25
C ASN A 7 4.17 15.22 -6.04
N ILE A 8 3.41 15.92 -6.88
CA ILE A 8 1.93 15.91 -6.82
C ILE A 8 1.40 14.53 -7.22
N VAL A 9 1.91 13.95 -8.30
CA VAL A 9 1.52 12.60 -8.73
C VAL A 9 1.87 11.57 -7.67
N TRP A 10 3.08 11.66 -7.08
CA TRP A 10 3.46 10.84 -5.95
C TRP A 10 2.50 11.00 -4.77
N LEU A 11 2.11 12.24 -4.42
CA LEU A 11 1.19 12.49 -3.32
C LEU A 11 -0.16 11.82 -3.56
N VAL A 12 -0.75 12.00 -4.75
CA VAL A 12 -2.03 11.36 -5.12
C VAL A 12 -1.92 9.84 -5.03
N MET A 13 -0.86 9.26 -5.59
CA MET A 13 -0.61 7.82 -5.52
C MET A 13 -0.43 7.34 -4.08
N SER A 14 0.31 8.10 -3.25
CA SER A 14 0.60 7.73 -1.86
C SER A 14 -0.61 7.80 -0.93
N LEU A 15 -1.73 8.39 -1.36
CA LEU A 15 -2.98 8.42 -0.60
C LEU A 15 -3.87 7.21 -0.87
N ILE A 16 -3.50 6.34 -1.82
CA ILE A 16 -4.22 5.10 -2.07
C ILE A 16 -4.10 4.21 -0.82
N PRO A 17 -5.22 3.78 -0.20
CA PRO A 17 -5.20 2.93 0.99
C PRO A 17 -4.88 1.48 0.60
N ALA A 18 -3.66 1.25 0.13
CA ALA A 18 -3.23 -0.01 -0.47
C ALA A 18 -3.38 -1.23 0.46
N PRO A 19 -3.07 -1.16 1.78
CA PRO A 19 -3.35 -2.26 2.70
C PRO A 19 -4.83 -2.65 2.74
N PHE A 20 -5.73 -1.66 2.78
CA PHE A 20 -7.16 -1.93 2.73
C PHE A 20 -7.58 -2.56 1.42
N LEU A 21 -7.16 -2.01 0.28
CA LEU A 21 -7.54 -2.55 -1.04
C LEU A 21 -7.02 -3.99 -1.23
N PHE A 22 -5.83 -4.30 -0.72
CA PHE A 22 -5.27 -5.65 -0.71
C PHE A 22 -6.22 -6.62 0.00
N HIS A 23 -6.53 -6.35 1.27
CA HIS A 23 -7.35 -7.26 2.07
C HIS A 23 -8.83 -7.22 1.71
N PHE A 24 -9.34 -6.10 1.22
CA PHE A 24 -10.72 -5.99 0.75
C PHE A 24 -10.94 -6.87 -0.49
N TYR A 25 -10.00 -6.84 -1.43
CA TYR A 25 -10.03 -7.73 -2.58
C TYR A 25 -9.87 -9.19 -2.15
N GLU A 26 -8.85 -9.50 -1.36
CA GLU A 26 -8.58 -10.85 -0.85
C GLU A 26 -9.79 -11.46 -0.13
N TYR A 27 -10.33 -10.73 0.84
CA TYR A 27 -11.50 -11.15 1.62
C TYR A 27 -12.75 -11.29 0.75
N GLY A 28 -12.96 -10.36 -0.19
CA GLY A 28 -14.08 -10.43 -1.13
C GLY A 28 -14.04 -11.69 -2.00
N GLN A 29 -12.85 -12.11 -2.44
CA GLN A 29 -12.66 -13.36 -3.20
C GLN A 29 -12.86 -14.59 -2.31
N TYR A 30 -12.34 -14.56 -1.08
CA TYR A 30 -12.60 -15.59 -0.08
C TYR A 30 -14.10 -15.82 0.14
N MET A 31 -14.88 -14.75 0.28
CA MET A 31 -16.34 -14.84 0.47
C MET A 31 -17.05 -15.45 -0.75
N LYS A 32 -16.51 -15.26 -1.96
CA LYS A 32 -17.01 -15.88 -3.19
C LYS A 32 -16.50 -17.30 -3.41
N ARG A 33 -15.56 -17.78 -2.58
CA ARG A 33 -14.82 -19.03 -2.77
C ARG A 33 -14.06 -19.05 -4.11
N GLU A 34 -13.54 -17.90 -4.50
CA GLU A 34 -12.76 -17.68 -5.72
C GLU A 34 -11.29 -17.39 -5.37
N GLU A 35 -10.40 -17.62 -6.34
CA GLU A 35 -8.98 -17.28 -6.18
C GLU A 35 -8.72 -15.78 -6.39
N ALA A 36 -7.85 -15.20 -5.55
CA ALA A 36 -7.46 -13.81 -5.64
C ALA A 36 -6.36 -13.58 -6.71
N ALA A 37 -6.69 -13.81 -7.99
CA ALA A 37 -5.72 -13.82 -9.10
C ALA A 37 -4.81 -12.57 -9.22
N TYR A 38 -5.31 -11.40 -8.82
CA TYR A 38 -4.58 -10.13 -8.92
C TYR A 38 -3.87 -9.69 -7.64
N LEU A 39 -3.89 -10.51 -6.59
CA LEU A 39 -3.41 -10.16 -5.25
C LEU A 39 -1.91 -9.84 -5.22
N VAL A 40 -1.12 -10.38 -6.13
CA VAL A 40 0.32 -10.09 -6.23
C VAL A 40 0.61 -8.98 -7.24
N VAL A 41 -0.02 -9.06 -8.42
CA VAL A 41 0.31 -8.19 -9.56
C VAL A 41 -0.05 -6.72 -9.27
N VAL A 42 -1.26 -6.45 -8.76
CA VAL A 42 -1.74 -5.08 -8.56
C VAL A 42 -0.94 -4.36 -7.46
N PRO A 43 -0.72 -4.95 -6.27
CA PRO A 43 0.17 -4.36 -5.27
C PRO A 43 1.60 -4.19 -5.74
N GLY A 44 2.13 -5.16 -6.50
CA GLY A 44 3.47 -5.06 -7.07
C GLY A 44 3.62 -3.85 -7.99
N LEU A 45 2.66 -3.64 -8.90
CA LEU A 45 2.63 -2.46 -9.77
C LEU A 45 2.52 -1.17 -8.97
N TYR A 46 1.65 -1.12 -7.95
CA TYR A 46 1.53 0.03 -7.06
C TYR A 46 2.86 0.37 -6.38
N ILE A 47 3.54 -0.64 -5.79
CA ILE A 47 4.83 -0.48 -5.13
C ILE A 47 5.89 0.04 -6.11
N VAL A 48 5.95 -0.51 -7.33
CA VAL A 48 6.91 -0.08 -8.36
C VAL A 48 6.67 1.38 -8.76
N ILE A 49 5.44 1.73 -9.13
CA ILE A 49 5.11 3.08 -9.60
C ILE A 49 5.32 4.11 -8.49
N SER A 50 4.77 3.86 -7.30
CA SER A 50 4.92 4.78 -6.16
C SER A 50 6.36 4.90 -5.67
N GLY A 51 7.13 3.80 -5.70
CA GLY A 51 8.56 3.78 -5.41
C GLY A 51 9.38 4.65 -6.37
N ILE A 52 9.18 4.51 -7.68
CA ILE A 52 9.85 5.34 -8.70
C ILE A 52 9.49 6.83 -8.53
N LEU A 53 8.21 7.14 -8.34
CA LEU A 53 7.73 8.53 -8.16
C LEU A 53 8.31 9.18 -6.89
N SER A 54 8.67 8.38 -5.88
CA SER A 54 9.21 8.87 -4.61
C SER A 54 10.68 9.30 -4.65
N CYS A 55 11.39 9.12 -5.78
CA CYS A 55 12.80 9.50 -5.93
C CYS A 55 13.08 10.98 -5.61
N THR A 56 12.13 11.87 -5.90
CA THR A 56 12.23 13.31 -5.67
C THR A 56 11.72 13.77 -4.30
N VAL A 57 11.20 12.83 -3.49
CA VAL A 57 10.53 13.08 -2.21
C VAL A 57 11.45 12.66 -1.05
N LYS A 58 11.36 13.38 0.08
CA LYS A 58 12.11 13.03 1.30
C LYS A 58 11.46 11.82 1.99
N VAL A 59 12.25 10.87 2.47
CA VAL A 59 11.77 9.64 3.15
C VAL A 59 10.80 9.94 4.30
N ARG A 60 11.04 11.02 5.07
CA ARG A 60 10.13 11.43 6.15
C ARG A 60 8.68 11.67 5.68
N TYR A 61 8.49 12.16 4.46
CA TYR A 61 7.15 12.36 3.90
C TYR A 61 6.54 11.04 3.42
N MET A 62 7.36 10.11 2.93
CA MET A 62 6.90 8.75 2.62
C MET A 62 6.42 8.04 3.89
N LEU A 63 7.19 8.13 4.98
CA LEU A 63 6.81 7.57 6.27
C LEU A 63 5.51 8.19 6.78
N LEU A 64 5.37 9.53 6.69
CA LEU A 64 4.16 10.23 7.07
C LEU A 64 2.94 9.76 6.27
N MET A 65 3.05 9.70 4.94
CA MET A 65 1.96 9.23 4.09
C MET A 65 1.62 7.77 4.38
N ASN A 66 2.62 6.91 4.61
CA ASN A 66 2.39 5.52 4.98
C ASN A 66 1.58 5.40 6.28
N MET A 67 1.91 6.18 7.31
CA MET A 67 1.13 6.23 8.56
C MET A 67 -0.31 6.70 8.33
N ILE A 68 -0.50 7.75 7.53
CA ILE A 68 -1.84 8.25 7.17
C ILE A 68 -2.63 7.15 6.45
N THR A 69 -2.05 6.51 5.43
CA THR A 69 -2.74 5.44 4.70
C THR A 69 -2.99 4.20 5.54
N ALA A 70 -2.12 3.87 6.51
CA ALA A 70 -2.35 2.76 7.43
C ALA A 70 -3.59 3.03 8.32
N ILE A 71 -3.70 4.25 8.86
CA ILE A 71 -4.86 4.67 9.66
C ILE A 71 -6.12 4.69 8.79
N VAL A 72 -6.08 5.28 7.60
CA VAL A 72 -7.21 5.28 6.66
C VAL A 72 -7.61 3.86 6.27
N SER A 73 -6.63 2.98 6.02
CA SER A 73 -6.90 1.58 5.69
C SER A 73 -7.58 0.84 6.84
N LEU A 74 -7.14 1.09 8.07
CA LEU A 74 -7.79 0.54 9.26
C LEU A 74 -9.24 1.01 9.39
N VAL A 75 -9.49 2.31 9.26
CA VAL A 75 -10.86 2.86 9.31
C VAL A 75 -11.74 2.26 8.21
N LEU A 76 -11.23 2.14 6.99
CA LEU A 76 -11.97 1.49 5.90
C LEU A 76 -12.24 0.01 6.20
N ALA A 77 -11.27 -0.73 6.72
CA ALA A 77 -11.44 -2.13 7.08
C ALA A 77 -12.53 -2.32 8.15
N MET A 78 -12.58 -1.45 9.16
CA MET A 78 -13.60 -1.49 10.20
C MET A 78 -15.03 -1.31 9.66
N ASN A 79 -15.19 -0.61 8.54
CA ASN A 79 -16.49 -0.32 7.94
C ASN A 79 -16.90 -1.28 6.82
N PHE A 80 -15.93 -1.86 6.09
CA PHE A 80 -16.19 -2.60 4.85
C PHE A 80 -15.77 -4.08 4.85
N ILE A 81 -15.00 -4.53 5.85
CA ILE A 81 -14.56 -5.93 5.97
C ILE A 81 -15.17 -6.50 7.25
N SER A 82 -15.89 -7.61 7.16
CA SER A 82 -16.47 -8.24 8.35
C SER A 82 -15.39 -8.80 9.28
N ASP A 83 -15.58 -8.60 10.58
CA ASP A 83 -14.77 -9.26 11.61
C ASP A 83 -15.45 -10.58 12.00
N ASP A 84 -15.37 -11.56 11.09
CA ASP A 84 -16.00 -12.87 11.23
C ASP A 84 -15.25 -13.83 12.17
N GLY A 85 -14.13 -13.39 12.73
CA GLY A 85 -13.26 -14.21 13.59
C GLY A 85 -12.65 -15.42 12.86
N GLY A 86 -12.67 -15.44 11.52
CA GLY A 86 -12.21 -16.53 10.68
C GLY A 86 -10.97 -16.14 9.87
N TRP A 87 -11.17 -15.33 8.83
CA TRP A 87 -10.16 -15.12 7.78
C TRP A 87 -8.84 -14.54 8.30
N PHE A 88 -8.92 -13.57 9.21
CA PHE A 88 -7.74 -12.84 9.68
C PHE A 88 -7.04 -13.48 10.90
N LYS A 89 -7.34 -14.74 11.23
CA LYS A 89 -6.66 -15.43 12.33
C LYS A 89 -5.19 -15.75 11.99
N PRO A 90 -4.31 -15.79 12.99
CA PRO A 90 -4.57 -15.64 14.44
C PRO A 90 -4.60 -14.18 14.93
N PHE A 91 -4.22 -13.21 14.10
CA PHE A 91 -3.92 -11.85 14.56
C PHE A 91 -5.12 -10.90 14.60
N GLY A 92 -6.18 -11.19 13.85
CA GLY A 92 -7.36 -10.34 13.71
C GLY A 92 -7.21 -9.29 12.61
N ARG A 93 -8.35 -8.84 12.06
CA ARG A 93 -8.43 -7.94 10.89
C ARG A 93 -7.62 -6.66 11.09
N ASP A 94 -7.82 -6.02 12.23
CA ASP A 94 -7.27 -4.69 12.51
C ASP A 94 -5.73 -4.72 12.60
N PHE A 95 -5.19 -5.74 13.28
CA PHE A 95 -3.74 -5.92 13.38
C PHE A 95 -3.11 -6.26 12.02
N VAL A 96 -3.73 -7.17 11.27
CA VAL A 96 -3.25 -7.55 9.92
C VAL A 96 -3.24 -6.34 8.99
N MET A 97 -4.25 -5.48 9.08
CA MET A 97 -4.33 -4.25 8.27
C MET A 97 -3.14 -3.31 8.51
N LEU A 98 -2.78 -3.10 9.77
CA LEU A 98 -1.62 -2.28 10.16
C LEU A 98 -0.29 -2.96 9.79
N LEU A 99 -0.20 -4.27 10.01
CA LEU A 99 0.99 -5.05 9.68
C LEU A 99 1.30 -4.99 8.17
N THR A 100 0.27 -5.06 7.33
CA THR A 100 0.40 -5.02 5.87
C THR A 100 0.92 -3.67 5.35
N ALA A 101 0.77 -2.56 6.08
CA ALA A 101 1.37 -1.30 5.68
C ALA A 101 2.92 -1.35 5.66
N ILE A 102 3.54 -2.23 6.46
CA ILE A 102 5.00 -2.38 6.55
C ILE A 102 5.62 -2.88 5.23
N PRO A 103 5.21 -4.04 4.64
CA PRO A 103 5.79 -4.51 3.39
C PRO A 103 5.54 -3.55 2.22
N PHE A 104 4.40 -2.83 2.18
CA PHE A 104 4.19 -1.79 1.18
C PHE A 104 5.23 -0.66 1.29
N PHE A 105 5.48 -0.17 2.51
CA PHE A 105 6.49 0.86 2.75
C PHE A 105 7.91 0.39 2.42
N ILE A 106 8.29 -0.81 2.88
CA ILE A 106 9.60 -1.42 2.58
C ILE A 106 9.76 -1.60 1.08
N GLY A 107 8.76 -2.14 0.39
CA GLY A 107 8.77 -2.33 -1.05
C GLY A 107 9.00 -1.01 -1.80
N GLN A 108 8.29 0.06 -1.41
CA GLN A 108 8.47 1.39 -1.99
C GLN A 108 9.90 1.92 -1.80
N LEU A 109 10.49 1.73 -0.60
CA LEU A 109 11.86 2.15 -0.32
C LEU A 109 12.89 1.37 -1.15
N LEU A 110 12.70 0.05 -1.32
CA LEU A 110 13.57 -0.78 -2.13
C LEU A 110 13.54 -0.35 -3.61
N ILE A 111 12.34 -0.16 -4.16
CA ILE A 111 12.20 0.34 -5.54
C ILE A 111 12.81 1.72 -5.70
N ARG A 112 12.58 2.63 -4.74
CA ARG A 112 13.18 3.97 -4.75
C ARG A 112 14.70 3.91 -4.79
N MET A 113 15.31 3.01 -4.00
CA MET A 113 16.75 2.82 -3.98
C MET A 113 17.28 2.36 -5.35
N VAL A 114 16.65 1.34 -5.95
CA VAL A 114 17.01 0.84 -7.28
C VAL A 114 16.81 1.91 -8.36
N ALA A 115 15.68 2.62 -8.33
CA ALA A 115 15.35 3.65 -9.30
C ALA A 115 16.36 4.81 -9.26
N LYS A 116 16.79 5.23 -8.05
CA LYS A 116 17.83 6.24 -7.89
C LYS A 116 19.18 5.84 -8.50
N LEU A 117 19.56 4.57 -8.32
CA LEU A 117 20.79 4.02 -8.91
C LEU A 117 20.75 4.05 -10.45
N ILE A 118 19.61 3.69 -11.04
CA ILE A 118 19.46 3.62 -12.50
C ILE A 118 19.32 5.01 -13.13
N ILE A 119 18.54 5.90 -12.51
CA ILE A 119 18.21 7.23 -13.06
C ILE A 119 19.33 8.26 -12.77
N GLY A 120 20.31 7.90 -11.93
CA GLY A 120 21.44 8.78 -11.58
C GLY A 120 21.04 9.94 -10.65
N GLN A 121 20.11 9.72 -9.71
CA GLN A 121 19.54 10.74 -8.81
C GLN A 121 19.86 10.59 -7.32
#